data_AF-A0A4J1V2R8-F1
#
_entry.id   AF-A0A4J1V2R8-F1
#
_cell.length_a   1.000
_cell.length_b   1.000
_cell.length_c   1.000
_cell.angle_alpha   90.00
_cell.angle_beta   90.00
_cell.angle_gamma   90.00
#
_symmetry.space_group_name_H-M   'P 1'
#
loop_
_entity.id
_entity.type
_entity.pdbx_description
1 polymer ?
#
loop_
_entity_poly.entity_id
_entity_poly.type
_entity_poly.pdbx_seq_one_letter_code
_entity_poly.pdbx_strand_id
1 'polypeptide(L)' 'MYTDKKQVLSDDGMFLDYQVDTLEGSSGSTVYDASHRVVGVHTLGDGANQINSAVKLNERNLPFIYSVLKGYSLEGW' A
#
# COMPACT_ATOMS: atom_id res chain seq x y z
N MET A 1 12.83 -0.34 5.54
CA MET A 1 12.01 0.83 5.16
C MET A 1 12.62 2.04 5.84
N TYR A 2 13.06 3.05 5.09
CA TYR A 2 13.81 4.20 5.61
C TYR A 2 12.88 5.14 6.41
N THR A 3 13.43 5.79 7.44
CA THR A 3 12.69 6.40 8.56
C THR A 3 12.38 7.89 8.40
N ASP A 4 12.55 8.47 7.22
CA ASP A 4 12.24 9.89 7.03
C ASP A 4 10.74 10.10 6.81
N LYS A 5 10.14 10.90 7.69
CA LYS A 5 8.73 11.32 7.63
C LYS A 5 8.51 12.14 6.36
N LYS A 6 8.13 11.45 5.30
CA LYS A 6 7.74 12.10 4.06
C LYS A 6 6.22 11.97 3.87
N GLN A 7 5.65 12.97 3.20
CA GLN A 7 4.21 13.21 3.13
C GLN A 7 3.50 12.23 2.18
N VAL A 8 2.25 11.91 2.51
CA VAL A 8 1.29 11.43 1.50
C VAL A 8 1.10 12.57 0.51
N LEU A 9 1.37 12.30 -0.76
CA LEU A 9 1.21 13.26 -1.86
C LEU A 9 -0.22 13.26 -2.38
N SER A 10 -0.81 12.08 -2.51
CA SER A 10 -2.13 11.91 -3.10
C SER A 10 -2.84 10.67 -2.53
N ASP A 11 -4.16 10.70 -2.57
CA ASP A 11 -5.06 9.61 -2.22
C ASP A 11 -6.25 9.66 -3.18
N ASP A 12 -6.24 8.82 -4.21
CA ASP A 12 -7.32 8.75 -5.21
C ASP A 12 -8.44 7.77 -4.81
N GLY A 13 -8.36 7.22 -3.59
CA GLY A 13 -9.25 6.20 -3.07
C GLY A 13 -8.81 4.77 -3.35
N MET A 14 -7.97 4.50 -4.36
CA MET A 14 -7.44 3.18 -4.70
C MET A 14 -5.94 3.06 -4.45
N PHE A 15 -5.19 4.13 -4.72
CA PHE A 15 -3.77 4.25 -4.49
C PHE A 15 -3.46 5.37 -3.49
N LEU A 16 -2.40 5.15 -2.72
CA LEU A 16 -1.75 6.17 -1.90
C LEU A 16 -0.40 6.45 -2.52
N ASP A 17 -0.19 7.69 -2.96
CA ASP A 17 1.13 8.15 -3.40
C ASP A 17 1.85 8.83 -2.25
N TYR A 18 3.13 8.53 -2.12
CA TYR A 18 3.99 9.06 -1.07
C TYR A 18 5.41 9.13 -1.58
N GLN A 19 6.19 10.05 -1.03
CA GLN A 19 7.62 10.08 -1.30
C GLN A 19 8.30 9.33 -0.18
N VAL A 20 8.37 8.01 -0.11
CA VAL A 20 9.22 7.34 0.91
C VAL A 20 10.20 6.50 0.15
N ASP A 21 11.49 6.61 0.43
CA ASP A 21 12.49 5.89 -0.35
C ASP A 21 12.33 4.39 -0.11
N THR A 22 12.15 3.66 -1.21
CA THR A 22 12.06 2.20 -1.26
C THR A 22 13.20 1.65 -2.10
N LEU A 23 13.55 0.39 -1.85
CA LEU A 23 14.48 -0.35 -2.69
C LEU A 23 13.71 -1.36 -3.53
N GLU A 24 14.31 -1.80 -4.64
CA GLU A 24 13.79 -2.95 -5.38
C GLU A 24 13.58 -4.16 -4.45
N GLY A 25 12.49 -4.88 -4.67
CA GLY A 25 12.05 -5.96 -3.77
C GLY A 25 11.23 -5.50 -2.56
N SER A 26 10.95 -4.21 -2.40
CA SER A 26 10.08 -3.72 -1.32
C SER A 26 8.58 -3.94 -1.58
N SER A 27 8.16 -4.35 -2.79
CA SER A 27 6.76 -4.61 -3.13
C SER A 27 6.14 -5.62 -2.14
N GLY A 28 4.91 -5.35 -1.71
CA GLY A 28 4.26 -6.11 -0.63
C GLY A 28 4.49 -5.56 0.78
N SER A 29 5.39 -4.59 0.95
CA SER A 29 5.59 -3.93 2.25
C SER A 29 4.34 -3.20 2.72
N THR A 30 4.01 -3.33 4.00
CA THR A 30 2.91 -2.61 4.64
C THR A 30 3.22 -1.12 4.76
N VAL A 31 2.25 -0.28 4.40
CA VAL A 31 2.27 1.17 4.63
C VAL A 31 1.44 1.48 5.87
N TYR A 32 2.03 2.23 6.81
CA TYR A 32 1.40 2.63 8.06
C TYR A 32 1.05 4.12 8.06
N ASP A 33 -0.09 4.46 8.66
CA ASP A 33 -0.37 5.85 9.01
C ASP A 33 0.33 6.26 10.32
N ALA A 34 0.19 7.53 10.70
CA ALA A 34 0.79 8.08 11.92
C ALA A 34 0.27 7.43 13.23
N SER A 35 -0.88 6.73 13.16
CA SER A 35 -1.47 5.96 14.26
C SER A 35 -1.04 4.49 14.25
N HIS A 36 -0.08 4.12 13.39
CA HIS A 36 0.43 2.75 13.20
C HIS A 36 -0.62 1.77 12.68
N ARG A 37 -1.65 2.25 11.98
CA ARG A 37 -2.61 1.38 11.29
C ARG A 37 -2.10 1.06 9.90
N VAL A 38 -2.29 -0.18 9.45
CA VAL A 38 -2.01 -0.55 8.05
C VAL A 38 -3.05 0.13 7.16
N VAL A 39 -2.59 0.97 6.25
CA VAL A 39 -3.45 1.73 5.32
C VAL A 39 -3.22 1.37 3.85
N GLY A 40 -2.20 0.56 3.56
CA GLY A 40 -1.93 0.12 2.19
C GLY A 40 -0.79 -0.87 2.10
N VAL A 41 -0.55 -1.36 0.88
CA VAL A 41 0.53 -2.27 0.52
C VAL A 41 1.31 -1.69 -0.64
N HIS A 42 2.62 -1.47 -0.46
CA HIS A 42 3.51 -0.90 -1.48
C HIS A 42 3.55 -1.77 -2.74
N THR A 43 3.50 -1.13 -3.92
CA THR A 43 3.42 -1.83 -5.20
C THR A 43 4.36 -1.27 -6.27
N LEU A 44 4.44 0.05 -6.41
CA LEU A 44 5.08 0.72 -7.54
C LEU A 44 6.00 1.85 -7.07
N GLY A 45 6.98 2.18 -7.91
CA GLY A 45 7.86 3.32 -7.72
C GLY A 45 8.21 4.00 -9.05
N ASP A 46 8.20 5.32 -9.03
CA ASP A 46 8.68 6.22 -10.07
C ASP A 46 9.92 6.95 -9.54
N GLY A 47 11.09 6.42 -9.90
CA GLY A 47 12.37 6.99 -9.49
C GLY A 47 12.65 8.38 -10.06
N ALA A 48 12.06 8.75 -11.21
CA ALA A 48 12.28 10.06 -11.82
C ALA A 48 11.55 11.17 -11.06
N ASN A 49 10.33 10.89 -10.62
CA ASN A 49 9.53 11.83 -9.84
C ASN A 49 9.66 11.65 -8.31
N GLN A 50 10.43 10.64 -7.87
CA GLN A 50 10.58 10.24 -6.47
C GLN A 50 9.23 9.92 -5.80
N ILE A 51 8.34 9.28 -6.53
CA ILE A 51 7.00 8.90 -6.06
C ILE A 51 6.96 7.39 -5.89
N ASN A 52 6.43 6.92 -4.77
CA ASN A 52 6.08 5.53 -4.56
C ASN A 52 4.58 5.42 -4.32
N SER A 53 4.00 4.30 -4.71
CA SER A 53 2.57 4.07 -4.60
C SER A 53 2.27 2.78 -3.84
N ALA A 54 1.19 2.81 -3.07
CA ALA A 54 0.61 1.64 -2.44
C ALA A 54 -0.82 1.43 -2.88
N VAL A 55 -1.26 0.17 -3.00
CA VAL A 55 -2.68 -0.14 -3.05
C VAL A 55 -3.26 0.16 -1.67
N LYS A 56 -4.22 1.08 -1.61
CA LYS A 56 -4.86 1.53 -0.37
C LYS A 56 -5.77 0.45 0.17
N LEU A 57 -5.74 0.19 1.47
CA LEU A 57 -6.80 -0.59 2.12
C LEU A 57 -8.03 0.31 2.29
N ASN A 58 -9.11 -0.04 1.60
CA ASN A 58 -10.33 0.76 1.50
C ASN A 58 -11.58 -0.12 1.59
N GLU A 59 -12.76 0.52 1.62
CA GLU A 59 -14.04 -0.19 1.73
C GLU A 59 -14.34 -1.14 0.55
N ARG A 60 -13.66 -0.98 -0.59
CA ARG A 60 -13.85 -1.84 -1.77
C ARG A 60 -13.04 -3.14 -1.69
N ASN A 61 -11.81 -3.11 -1.15
CA ASN A 61 -10.96 -4.31 -1.08
C ASN A 61 -11.00 -5.03 0.27
N LEU A 62 -11.38 -4.36 1.35
CA LEU A 62 -11.54 -5.00 2.66
C LEU A 62 -12.51 -6.19 2.64
N PRO A 63 -13.68 -6.14 1.96
CA PRO A 63 -14.57 -7.30 1.87
C PRO A 63 -13.91 -8.53 1.24
N PHE A 64 -13.08 -8.33 0.21
CA PHE A 64 -12.32 -9.40 -0.44
C PHE A 64 -11.25 -9.97 0.50
N ILE A 65 -10.48 -9.12 1.18
CA ILE A 65 -9.48 -9.57 2.15
C ILE A 65 -10.16 -10.41 3.25
N TYR A 66 -11.30 -9.94 3.77
CA TYR A 66 -12.05 -10.67 4.79
C TYR A 66 -12.64 -11.99 4.29
N SER A 67 -13.05 -12.09 3.01
CA SER A 67 -13.51 -13.38 2.48
C SER A 67 -12.37 -14.39 2.46
N VAL A 68 -11.19 -14.01 1.99
CA VAL A 68 -10.00 -14.87 2.00
C VAL A 68 -9.64 -15.31 3.42
N LEU A 69 -9.59 -14.37 4.38
CA LEU A 69 -9.30 -14.68 5.78
C LEU A 69 -10.34 -15.60 6.43
N LYS A 70 -11.59 -15.60 5.95
CA LYS A 70 -12.66 -16.50 6.39
C LYS A 70 -12.61 -17.89 5.73
N GLY A 71 -11.63 -18.14 4.88
CA GLY A 71 -11.43 -19.43 4.21
C GLY A 71 -12.14 -19.57 2.87
N TYR A 72 -12.58 -18.47 2.25
CA TYR A 72 -13.02 -18.53 0.85
C TYR A 72 -11.81 -18.79 -0.05
N SER A 73 -11.94 -19.78 -0.94
CA SER A 73 -10.87 -20.17 -1.86
C SER A 73 -10.57 -19.07 -2.88
N LEU A 74 -9.29 -18.96 -3.22
CA LEU A 74 -8.76 -18.11 -4.29
C LEU A 74 -8.42 -18.92 -5.56
N GLU A 75 -8.85 -20.18 -5.65
CA GLU A 75 -8.55 -21.02 -6.82
C GLU A 75 -9.02 -20.34 -8.12
N GLY A 76 -8.05 -20.08 -9.03
CA GLY A 76 -8.30 -19.46 -10.33
C GLY A 76 -8.03 -17.94 -10.40
N TRP A 77 -7.54 -17.32 -9.32
CA TRP A 77 -6.92 -15.98 -9.34
C TRP A 77 -5.42 -16.04 -9.65
#